data_AF-A0A954X6I1-F1
#
_entry.id   AF-A0A954X6I1-F1
#
_cell.length_a   1.000
_cell.length_b   1.000
_cell.length_c   1.000
_cell.angle_alpha   90.00
_cell.angle_beta   90.00
_cell.angle_gamma   90.00
#
_symmetry.space_group_name_H-M   'P 1'
#
loop_
_entity.id
_entity.type
_entity.pdbx_description
1 polymer ?
#
loop_
_entity_poly.entity_id
_entity_poly.type
_entity_poly.pdbx_seq_one_letter_code
_entity_poly.pdbx_strand_id
1 'polypeptide(L)'
;SFEIVIMTGVIGWGLDEPDAANRTLLEIHDVLQPGGLMLLGCDSAPEHAPFDVCDLPAMEQFQPWTFPAWGSHRKDCDGDLGHYFLFYESRKLTPHA
;
A
#
# COMPACT_ATOMS: atom_id res chain seq x y z
N SER A 1 5.50 2.99 -17.16
CA SER A 1 5.51 2.31 -15.86
C SER A 1 6.16 3.22 -14.84
N PHE A 2 5.78 3.10 -13.57
CA PHE A 2 6.36 3.86 -12.45
C PHE A 2 7.28 2.97 -11.62
N GLU A 3 8.33 3.57 -11.06
CA GLU A 3 9.22 2.88 -10.12
C GLU A 3 8.61 2.81 -8.72
N ILE A 4 7.88 3.86 -8.34
CA ILE A 4 7.24 3.99 -7.04
C ILE A 4 5.86 4.63 -7.24
N VAL A 5 4.86 4.12 -6.53
CA VAL A 5 3.56 4.77 -6.34
C VAL A 5 3.35 5.00 -4.85
N ILE A 6 2.97 6.23 -4.50
CA ILE A 6 2.68 6.63 -3.11
C ILE A 6 1.20 6.98 -3.01
N MET A 7 0.48 6.30 -2.12
CA MET A 7 -0.90 6.59 -1.79
C MET A 7 -1.02 6.83 -0.28
N THR A 8 -1.21 8.08 0.12
CA THR A 8 -1.32 8.49 1.53
C THR A 8 -2.50 9.43 1.72
N GLY A 9 -3.25 9.26 2.81
CA GLY A 9 -4.40 10.10 3.14
C GLY A 9 -5.59 9.91 2.18
N VAL A 10 -5.82 8.68 1.71
CA VAL A 10 -6.90 8.36 0.76
C VAL A 10 -7.91 7.38 1.35
N ILE A 11 -7.45 6.29 1.97
CA ILE A 11 -8.31 5.35 2.71
C ILE A 11 -8.81 6.04 3.98
N GLY A 12 -10.12 6.00 4.24
CA GLY A 12 -10.74 6.72 5.36
C GLY A 12 -10.99 8.21 5.09
N TRP A 13 -10.70 8.67 3.87
CA TRP A 13 -10.82 10.06 3.42
C TRP A 13 -11.50 10.17 2.04
N GLY A 14 -12.20 9.12 1.60
CA GLY A 14 -12.93 9.09 0.33
C GLY A 14 -12.78 7.79 -0.46
N LEU A 15 -11.78 6.96 -0.15
CA LEU A 15 -11.66 5.58 -0.62
C LEU A 15 -12.04 4.62 0.50
N ASP A 16 -13.33 4.63 0.84
CA ASP A 16 -13.84 4.01 2.07
C ASP A 16 -14.56 2.68 1.82
N GLU A 17 -14.70 2.29 0.56
CA GLU A 17 -15.28 1.01 0.15
C GLU A 17 -14.17 -0.01 -0.16
N PRO A 18 -14.20 -1.22 0.45
CA PRO A 18 -13.18 -2.25 0.22
C PRO A 18 -13.01 -2.64 -1.26
N ASP A 19 -14.11 -2.72 -2.02
CA ASP A 19 -14.08 -3.08 -3.45
C ASP A 19 -13.40 -1.99 -4.29
N ALA A 20 -13.66 -0.72 -3.97
CA ALA A 20 -13.00 0.41 -4.61
C ALA A 20 -11.50 0.43 -4.28
N ALA A 21 -11.15 0.22 -3.00
CA ALA A 21 -9.75 0.13 -2.58
C ALA A 21 -9.01 -1.03 -3.24
N ASN A 22 -9.63 -2.21 -3.28
CA ASN A 22 -9.08 -3.39 -3.96
C ASN A 22 -8.82 -3.11 -5.45
N ARG A 23 -9.76 -2.46 -6.14
CA ARG A 23 -9.57 -2.07 -7.54
C ARG A 23 -8.42 -1.07 -7.70
N THR A 24 -8.35 -0.04 -6.84
CA THR A 24 -7.25 0.94 -6.87
C THR A 24 -5.89 0.27 -6.68
N LEU A 25 -5.76 -0.69 -5.77
CA LEU A 25 -4.51 -1.44 -5.56
C LEU A 25 -4.11 -2.24 -6.79
N LEU A 26 -5.07 -2.84 -7.52
CA LEU A 26 -4.80 -3.52 -8.79
C LEU A 26 -4.35 -2.53 -9.88
N GLU A 27 -4.97 -1.36 -9.96
CA GLU A 27 -4.57 -0.31 -10.90
C GLU A 27 -3.17 0.24 -10.58
N ILE A 28 -2.83 0.38 -9.29
CA ILE A 28 -1.46 0.72 -8.84
C ILE A 28 -0.48 -0.38 -9.28
N HIS A 29 -0.81 -1.65 -9.03
CA HIS A 29 -0.01 -2.76 -9.47
C HIS A 29 0.25 -2.69 -10.98
N ASP A 30 -0.78 -2.43 -11.79
CA ASP A 30 -0.71 -2.40 -13.25
C ASP A 30 0.20 -1.29 -13.80
N VAL A 31 0.31 -0.15 -13.13
CA VAL A 31 1.19 0.93 -13.57
C VAL A 31 2.62 0.80 -13.06
N LEU A 32 2.87 0.02 -12.00
CA LEU A 32 4.21 -0.25 -11.48
C LEU A 32 5.05 -1.08 -12.46
N GLN A 33 6.36 -0.83 -12.49
CA GLN A 33 7.31 -1.73 -13.14
C GLN A 33 7.51 -3.04 -12.33
N PRO A 34 8.05 -4.11 -12.93
CA PRO A 34 8.56 -5.25 -12.17
C PRO A 34 9.52 -4.82 -11.05
N GLY A 35 9.25 -5.25 -9.81
CA GLY A 35 10.01 -4.79 -8.64
C GLY A 35 9.75 -3.33 -8.22
N GLY A 36 8.75 -2.66 -8.81
CA GLY A 36 8.35 -1.32 -8.40
C GLY A 36 7.71 -1.32 -7.01
N LEU A 37 7.84 -0.22 -6.27
CA LEU A 37 7.40 -0.10 -4.89
C LEU A 37 6.03 0.61 -4.78
N MET A 38 5.18 0.08 -3.92
CA MET A 38 3.97 0.75 -3.44
C MET A 38 4.18 1.16 -1.99
N LEU A 39 3.87 2.42 -1.69
CA LEU A 39 3.88 2.97 -0.34
C LEU A 39 2.47 3.43 0.03
N LEU A 40 1.92 2.85 1.10
CA LEU A 40 0.61 3.21 1.62
C LEU A 40 0.78 4.01 2.91
N GLY A 41 0.08 5.13 3.03
CA GLY A 41 -0.10 5.86 4.30
C GLY A 41 -1.54 5.74 4.75
N CYS A 42 -1.75 5.10 5.89
CA CYS A 42 -3.06 4.76 6.44
C CYS A 42 -3.18 5.25 7.88
N ASP A 43 -4.41 5.48 8.33
CA ASP A 43 -4.71 5.80 9.73
C ASP A 43 -5.19 4.54 10.47
N SER A 44 -5.00 4.49 11.79
CA SER A 44 -5.53 3.40 12.64
C SER A 44 -6.71 3.84 13.51
N ALA A 45 -7.05 5.14 13.51
CA ALA A 45 -8.23 5.65 14.20
C ALA A 45 -9.50 5.02 13.60
N PRO A 46 -10.45 4.51 14.42
CA PRO A 46 -11.64 3.81 13.90
C PRO A 46 -12.48 4.61 12.91
N GLU A 47 -12.53 5.93 13.04
CA GLU A 47 -13.23 6.82 12.11
C GLU A 47 -12.58 6.94 10.72
N HIS A 48 -11.29 6.59 10.60
CA HIS A 48 -10.49 6.67 9.37
C HIS A 48 -9.90 5.31 8.95
N ALA A 49 -10.33 4.22 9.59
CA ALA A 49 -9.90 2.85 9.30
C ALA A 49 -11.12 1.96 8.96
N PRO A 50 -11.82 2.22 7.83
CA PRO A 50 -13.06 1.52 7.49
C PRO A 50 -12.88 0.01 7.25
N PHE A 51 -11.66 -0.43 6.93
CA PHE A 51 -11.26 -1.82 6.74
C PHE A 51 -9.74 -1.96 6.93
N ASP A 52 -9.24 -3.19 7.10
CA ASP A 52 -7.80 -3.45 7.04
C ASP A 52 -7.36 -3.61 5.57
N VAL A 53 -6.48 -2.73 5.11
CA VAL A 53 -5.96 -2.77 3.74
C VAL A 53 -5.14 -4.04 3.48
N CYS A 54 -4.55 -4.64 4.51
CA CYS A 54 -3.77 -5.87 4.39
C CYS A 54 -4.63 -7.09 4.06
N ASP A 55 -5.93 -7.04 4.35
CA ASP A 55 -6.89 -8.12 4.10
C ASP A 55 -7.47 -8.08 2.67
N LEU A 56 -7.16 -7.06 1.88
CA LEU A 56 -7.69 -6.93 0.51
C LEU A 56 -7.03 -7.94 -0.44
N PRO A 57 -7.80 -8.63 -1.31
CA PRO A 57 -7.27 -9.62 -2.25
C PRO A 57 -6.13 -9.10 -3.16
N ALA A 58 -6.18 -7.83 -3.55
CA ALA A 58 -5.14 -7.20 -4.36
C ALA A 58 -3.75 -7.25 -3.71
N MET A 59 -3.66 -7.37 -2.39
CA MET A 59 -2.39 -7.49 -1.67
C MET A 59 -1.60 -8.75 -2.05
N GLU A 60 -2.25 -9.78 -2.60
CA GLU A 60 -1.57 -10.97 -3.15
C GLU A 60 -0.62 -10.62 -4.31
N GLN A 61 -0.85 -9.51 -5.01
CA GLN A 61 0.00 -9.02 -6.10
C GLN A 61 1.27 -8.32 -5.60
N PHE A 62 1.40 -8.18 -4.29
CA PHE A 62 2.49 -7.47 -3.64
C PHE A 62 3.20 -8.38 -2.63
N GLN A 63 4.46 -8.05 -2.33
CA GLN A 63 5.21 -8.66 -1.24
C GLN A 63 5.76 -7.58 -0.31
N PRO A 64 5.78 -7.81 1.01
CA PRO A 64 6.35 -6.86 1.95
C PRO A 64 7.78 -6.49 1.56
N TRP A 65 8.06 -5.18 1.46
CA TRP A 65 9.39 -4.68 1.16
C TRP A 65 9.99 -4.06 2.42
N THR A 66 11.08 -4.65 2.92
CA THR A 66 11.74 -4.18 4.13
C THR A 66 12.54 -2.91 3.86
N PHE A 67 12.12 -1.79 4.43
CA PHE A 67 12.83 -0.53 4.28
C PHE A 67 14.19 -0.59 5.00
N PRO A 68 15.33 -0.38 4.31
CA PRO A 68 16.65 -0.66 4.88
C PRO A 68 17.00 0.15 6.14
N ALA A 69 16.51 1.40 6.24
CA ALA A 69 16.89 2.30 7.34
C ALA A 69 16.33 1.86 8.71
N TRP A 70 15.26 1.07 8.76
CA TRP A 70 14.64 0.62 10.02
C TRP A 70 14.26 -0.87 10.04
N GLY A 71 14.54 -1.62 8.98
CA GLY A 71 14.41 -3.08 8.99
C GLY A 71 12.96 -3.61 9.07
N SER A 72 11.98 -2.82 8.62
CA SER A 72 10.56 -3.21 8.61
C SER A 72 9.86 -2.72 7.34
N HIS A 73 8.83 -3.45 6.91
CA HIS A 73 7.89 -3.07 5.86
C HIS A 73 6.74 -2.20 6.39
N ARG A 74 6.73 -1.93 7.71
CA ARG A 74 5.77 -1.06 8.38
C ARG A 74 6.50 -0.04 9.24
N LYS A 75 6.02 1.20 9.23
CA LYS A 75 6.49 2.27 10.10
C LYS A 75 5.31 3.00 10.72
N ASP A 76 5.10 2.79 12.02
CA ASP A 76 4.14 3.58 12.79
C ASP A 76 4.71 4.97 13.08
N CYS A 77 3.81 5.96 13.06
CA CYS A 77 4.09 7.36 13.33
C CYS A 77 3.34 7.82 14.57
N ASP A 78 3.96 8.72 15.33
CA ASP A 78 3.30 9.37 16.45
C ASP A 78 2.26 10.37 15.92
N GLY A 79 1.05 10.36 16.49
CA GLY A 79 0.00 11.30 16.15
C GLY A 79 -1.39 10.83 16.57
N ASP A 80 -2.34 11.76 16.64
CA ASP A 80 -3.69 11.50 17.16
C ASP A 80 -4.49 10.50 16.31
N LEU A 81 -4.16 10.38 15.02
CA LEU A 81 -4.81 9.44 14.09
C LEU A 81 -4.18 8.04 14.07
N GLY A 82 -3.05 7.85 14.75
CA GLY A 82 -2.28 6.59 14.70
C GLY A 82 -1.81 6.25 13.28
N HIS A 83 -1.32 7.24 12.53
CA HIS A 83 -0.88 7.07 11.15
C HIS A 83 0.26 6.06 11.05
N TYR A 84 0.25 5.24 10.00
CA TYR A 84 1.31 4.28 9.72
C TYR A 84 1.55 4.15 8.21
N PHE A 85 2.80 3.82 7.87
CA PHE A 85 3.21 3.53 6.51
C PHE A 85 3.42 2.04 6.30
N LEU A 86 2.98 1.52 5.16
CA LEU A 86 3.29 0.19 4.67
C LEU A 86 4.09 0.26 3.36
N PHE A 87 5.04 -0.66 3.22
CA PHE A 87 5.98 -0.71 2.10
C PHE A 87 5.88 -2.07 1.42
N TYR A 88 5.60 -2.06 0.13
CA TYR A 88 5.38 -3.26 -0.67
C TYR A 88 6.11 -3.17 -2.00
N GLU A 89 6.51 -4.31 -2.52
CA GLU A 89 7.09 -4.48 -3.86
C GLU A 89 6.12 -5.26 -4.74
N SER A 90 5.96 -4.83 -6.00
CA SER A 90 5.15 -5.53 -7.00
C SER A 90 5.72 -6.91 -7.33
N ARG A 91 4.86 -7.94 -7.36
CA ARG A 91 5.21 -9.30 -7.80
C ARG A 91 5.20 -9.49 -9.32
N LYS A 92 5.20 -8.41 -10.10
CA LYS A 92 5.31 -8.51 -11.56
C LYS A 92 6.58 -9.26 -11.95
N LEU A 93 6.40 -10.31 -12.72
CA LEU A 93 7.49 -11.01 -13.36
C LEU A 93 8.22 -10.04 -14.30
N THR A 94 9.55 -10.01 -14.23
CA THR A 94 10.36 -9.40 -15.27
C THR A 94 10.13 -10.19 -16.56
N PRO A 95 9.72 -9.56 -17.67
CA PRO A 95 9.78 -10.21 -18.97
C PRO A 95 11.24 -10.66 -19.18
N HIS A 96 11.46 -11.94 -19.46
CA HIS A 96 12.79 -12.42 -19.84
C HIS A 96 13.28 -11.59 -21.02
N ALA A 97 14.45 -10.95 -20.84
CA ALA A 97 15.15 -10.18 -21.87
C ALA A 97 15.78 -11.11 -22.91
#